data_AF-A0A1A7W9Z0-F1
#
_entry.id   AF-A0A1A7W9Z0-F1
#
_cell.length_a   1.000
_cell.length_b   1.000
_cell.length_c   1.000
_cell.angle_alpha   90.00
_cell.angle_beta   90.00
_cell.angle_gamma   90.00
#
_symmetry.space_group_name_H-M   'P 1'
#
loop_
_entity.id
_entity.type
_entity.pdbx_description
1 polymer ?
#
loop_
_entity_poly.entity_id
_entity_poly.type
_entity_poly.pdbx_seq_one_letter_code
_entity_poly.pdbx_strand_id
1 'polypeptide(L)'
;KKRKTCFGRCRDLWKGMRRKLWGIVESKYFSRGIMIAILINTISMGIEHHNQPEELTNVLEICNIVFTSMFTLEMILKLSAFGFFEYLRNPYNIFDGIIVIIRFVSFCYFIFV
;
A
#
# COMPACT_ATOMS: atom_id res chain seq x y z
N LYS A 1 32.03 -31.24 -3.71
CA LYS A 1 30.76 -31.08 -4.47
C LYS A 1 29.70 -30.46 -3.53
N LYS A 2 29.59 -29.12 -3.45
CA LYS A 2 28.72 -28.42 -2.47
C LYS A 2 27.24 -28.64 -2.85
N ARG A 3 26.46 -29.28 -1.97
CA ARG A 3 24.98 -29.35 -2.09
C ARG A 3 24.44 -27.92 -1.99
N LYS A 4 24.12 -27.30 -3.13
CA LYS A 4 23.35 -26.05 -3.16
C LYS A 4 21.91 -26.40 -2.77
N THR A 5 21.58 -26.21 -1.51
CA THR A 5 20.20 -26.33 -1.00
C THR A 5 19.30 -25.31 -1.72
N CYS A 6 18.05 -25.66 -2.05
CA CYS A 6 17.07 -24.76 -2.69
C CYS A 6 16.95 -23.40 -1.99
N PHE A 7 17.21 -23.37 -0.68
CA PHE A 7 17.20 -22.19 0.16
C PHE A 7 18.19 -21.09 -0.28
N GLY A 8 19.34 -21.47 -0.85
CA GLY A 8 20.32 -20.52 -1.38
C GLY A 8 19.79 -19.76 -2.60
N ARG A 9 19.04 -20.44 -3.48
CA ARG A 9 18.53 -19.87 -4.73
C ARG A 9 17.39 -18.87 -4.48
N CYS A 10 16.48 -19.18 -3.55
CA CYS A 10 15.44 -18.23 -3.13
C CYS A 10 16.02 -16.98 -2.47
N ARG A 11 17.08 -17.14 -1.66
CA ARG A 11 17.76 -15.99 -1.01
C ARG A 11 18.47 -15.08 -2.02
N ASP A 12 19.07 -15.65 -3.06
CA ASP A 12 19.72 -14.87 -4.13
C ASP A 12 18.69 -14.16 -5.02
N LEU A 13 17.57 -14.82 -5.33
CA LEU A 13 16.42 -14.21 -6.04
C LEU A 13 15.80 -13.06 -5.22
N TRP A 14 15.59 -13.27 -3.92
CA TRP A 14 15.09 -12.24 -3.00
C TRP A 14 16.00 -11.01 -2.96
N LYS A 15 17.32 -11.20 -2.91
CA LYS A 15 18.29 -10.08 -2.98
C LYS A 15 18.26 -9.34 -4.31
N GLY A 16 18.02 -10.05 -5.42
CA GLY A 16 17.85 -9.44 -6.74
C GLY A 16 16.57 -8.60 -6.84
N MET A 17 15.45 -9.17 -6.39
CA MET A 17 14.16 -8.47 -6.34
C MET A 17 14.21 -7.26 -5.42
N ARG A 18 14.78 -7.40 -4.21
CA ARG A 18 14.92 -6.30 -3.24
C ARG A 18 15.66 -5.10 -3.82
N ARG A 19 16.74 -5.30 -4.58
CA ARG A 19 17.47 -4.20 -5.23
C ARG A 19 16.63 -3.46 -6.27
N LYS A 20 15.87 -4.19 -7.09
CA LYS A 20 14.96 -3.57 -8.07
C LYS A 20 13.82 -2.81 -7.37
N LEU A 21 13.22 -3.41 -6.34
CA LEU A 21 12.18 -2.80 -5.53
C LEU A 21 12.68 -1.53 -4.84
N TRP A 22 13.89 -1.55 -4.29
CA TRP A 22 14.49 -0.39 -3.66
C TRP A 22 14.62 0.79 -4.63
N GLY A 23 15.08 0.55 -5.86
CA GLY A 23 15.14 1.59 -6.90
C GLY A 23 13.76 2.12 -7.32
N ILE A 24 12.73 1.28 -7.32
CA ILE A 24 11.35 1.71 -7.61
C ILE A 24 10.78 2.57 -6.48
N VAL A 25 10.93 2.10 -5.24
CA VAL A 25 10.36 2.75 -4.04
C VAL A 25 11.08 4.06 -3.71
N GLU A 26 12.39 4.14 -3.91
CA GLU A 26 13.16 5.38 -3.73
C GLU A 26 12.91 6.41 -4.85
N SER A 27 12.27 5.99 -5.95
CA SER A 27 11.98 6.90 -7.05
C SER A 27 11.03 8.01 -6.61
N LYS A 28 11.40 9.26 -6.92
CA LYS A 28 10.55 10.44 -6.69
C LYS A 28 9.22 10.36 -7.44
N TYR A 29 9.15 9.57 -8.51
CA TYR A 29 7.91 9.36 -9.27
C TYR A 29 6.92 8.50 -8.49
N PHE A 30 7.40 7.43 -7.85
CA PHE A 30 6.56 6.58 -7.01
C PHE A 30 5.97 7.37 -5.83
N SER A 31 6.81 8.08 -5.08
CA SER A 31 6.36 8.91 -3.95
C SER A 31 5.35 9.99 -4.37
N ARG A 32 5.55 10.65 -5.52
CA ARG A 32 4.58 11.61 -6.06
C ARG A 32 3.26 10.96 -6.50
N GLY A 33 3.32 9.78 -7.10
CA GLY A 33 2.12 9.02 -7.49
C GLY A 33 1.25 8.67 -6.28
N ILE A 34 1.86 8.24 -5.18
CA ILE A 34 1.15 7.95 -3.92
C ILE A 34 0.52 9.21 -3.34
N MET A 35 1.24 10.32 -3.32
CA MET A 35 0.70 11.60 -2.84
C MET A 35 -0.52 12.05 -3.64
N ILE A 36 -0.51 11.90 -4.97
CA ILE A 36 -1.66 12.19 -5.82
C ILE A 36 -2.82 11.24 -5.51
N ALA A 37 -2.57 9.95 -5.32
CA ALA A 37 -3.59 8.98 -4.96
C ALA A 37 -4.26 9.30 -3.61
N ILE A 38 -3.48 9.75 -2.61
CA ILE A 38 -4.01 10.20 -1.31
C ILE A 38 -4.93 11.39 -1.51
N LEU A 39 -4.48 12.37 -2.30
CA LEU A 39 -5.23 13.60 -2.56
C LEU A 39 -6.56 13.30 -3.27
N ILE A 40 -6.56 12.40 -4.26
CA ILE A 40 -7.79 11.97 -4.94
C ILE A 40 -8.71 11.22 -3.97
N ASN A 41 -8.20 10.29 -3.16
CA ASN A 41 -9.01 9.57 -2.17
C ASN A 41 -9.66 10.53 -1.16
N THR A 42 -8.93 11.55 -0.68
CA THR A 42 -9.49 12.55 0.24
C THR A 42 -10.55 13.44 -0.44
N ILE A 43 -10.36 13.78 -1.71
CA ILE A 43 -11.39 14.48 -2.49
C ILE A 43 -12.64 13.62 -2.65
N SER A 44 -12.50 12.32 -2.93
CA SER A 44 -13.63 11.39 -3.03
C SER A 44 -14.46 11.36 -1.75
N MET A 45 -13.81 11.34 -0.58
CA MET A 45 -14.47 11.44 0.73
C MET A 45 -15.15 12.80 0.95
N GLY A 46 -14.57 13.90 0.43
CA GLY A 46 -15.15 15.24 0.55
C GLY A 46 -16.35 15.51 -0.37
N ILE A 47 -16.52 14.72 -1.43
CA ILE A 47 -17.67 14.80 -2.35
C ILE A 47 -18.89 14.07 -1.76
N GLU A 48 -18.69 13.20 -0.78
CA GLU A 48 -19.77 12.47 -0.10
C GLU A 48 -20.77 13.45 0.54
N HIS A 49 -22.05 13.37 0.18
CA HIS A 49 -23.10 14.28 0.63
C HIS A 49 -24.36 13.51 1.02
N HIS A 50 -25.05 14.01 2.05
CA HIS A 50 -26.33 13.47 2.50
C HIS A 50 -27.38 13.63 1.38
N ASN A 51 -27.98 12.52 0.91
CA ASN A 51 -28.85 12.37 -0.28
C ASN A 51 -28.14 12.19 -1.64
N GLN A 52 -26.99 11.51 -1.67
CA GLN A 52 -26.33 11.20 -2.93
C GLN A 52 -27.14 10.21 -3.81
N PRO A 53 -27.13 10.41 -5.14
CA PRO A 53 -27.67 9.42 -6.07
C PRO A 53 -26.88 8.11 -5.96
N GLU A 54 -27.58 6.98 -6.08
CA GLU A 54 -27.05 5.62 -5.90
C GLU A 54 -25.84 5.32 -6.80
N GLU A 55 -25.83 5.90 -8.01
CA GLU A 55 -24.71 5.89 -8.96
C GLU A 55 -23.40 6.42 -8.34
N LEU A 56 -23.47 7.52 -7.59
CA LEU A 56 -22.29 8.16 -7.03
C LEU A 56 -21.76 7.37 -5.83
N THR A 57 -22.64 6.81 -5.00
CA THR A 57 -22.26 5.90 -3.91
C THR A 57 -21.50 4.69 -4.42
N ASN A 58 -21.98 4.04 -5.48
CA ASN A 58 -21.30 2.88 -6.09
C ASN A 58 -19.90 3.24 -6.61
N VAL A 59 -19.76 4.40 -7.26
CA VAL A 59 -18.45 4.88 -7.74
C VAL A 59 -17.50 5.17 -6.57
N LEU A 60 -18.00 5.78 -5.49
CA LEU A 60 -17.20 6.08 -4.30
C LEU A 60 -16.72 4.80 -3.59
N GLU A 61 -17.57 3.78 -3.47
CA GLU A 61 -17.19 2.48 -2.91
C GLU A 61 -16.11 1.79 -3.74
N ILE A 62 -16.28 1.72 -5.07
CA ILE A 62 -15.29 1.14 -5.97
C ILE A 62 -13.95 1.90 -5.86
N CYS A 63 -14.00 3.24 -5.87
CA CYS A 63 -12.82 4.08 -5.66
C CYS A 63 -12.13 3.78 -4.33
N ASN A 64 -12.89 3.64 -3.24
CA ASN A 64 -12.36 3.33 -1.92
C ASN A 64 -11.64 1.97 -1.90
N ILE A 65 -12.18 0.94 -2.57
CA ILE A 65 -11.52 -0.37 -2.69
C ILE A 65 -10.21 -0.24 -3.48
N VAL A 66 -10.24 0.47 -4.62
CA VAL A 66 -9.06 0.67 -5.47
C VAL A 66 -7.96 1.41 -4.70
N PHE A 67 -8.27 2.52 -4.02
CA PHE A 67 -7.28 3.27 -3.25
C PHE A 67 -6.73 2.47 -2.08
N THR A 68 -7.59 1.73 -1.35
CA THR A 68 -7.14 0.84 -0.26
C THR A 68 -6.15 -0.20 -0.79
N SER A 69 -6.44 -0.83 -1.93
CA SER A 69 -5.55 -1.82 -2.54
C SER A 69 -4.21 -1.21 -2.95
N MET A 70 -4.22 0.01 -3.51
CA MET A 70 -3.02 0.72 -3.94
C MET A 70 -2.10 1.07 -2.78
N PHE A 71 -2.63 1.62 -1.68
CA PHE A 71 -1.83 1.91 -0.48
C PHE A 71 -1.34 0.65 0.23
N THR A 72 -2.14 -0.42 0.22
CA THR A 72 -1.71 -1.71 0.78
C THR A 72 -0.52 -2.29 0.00
N LEU A 73 -0.59 -2.29 -1.33
CA LEU A 73 0.52 -2.72 -2.18
C LEU A 73 1.76 -1.85 -1.96
N GLU A 74 1.59 -0.54 -1.82
CA GLU A 74 2.69 0.37 -1.54
C GLU A 74 3.38 0.07 -0.20
N MET A 75 2.61 -0.14 0.87
CA MET A 75 3.15 -0.53 2.17
C MET A 75 3.96 -1.82 2.07
N ILE A 76 3.44 -2.84 1.36
CA ILE A 76 4.15 -4.11 1.15
C ILE A 76 5.45 -3.91 0.37
N LEU A 77 5.45 -3.08 -0.68
CA LEU A 77 6.63 -2.77 -1.47
C LEU A 77 7.69 -2.04 -0.64
N LYS A 78 7.30 -1.02 0.13
CA LYS A 78 8.19 -0.29 1.04
C LYS A 78 8.78 -1.20 2.13
N LEU A 79 7.97 -2.06 2.75
CA LEU A 79 8.43 -3.04 3.74
C LEU A 79 9.40 -4.06 3.15
N SER A 80 9.14 -4.51 1.92
CA SER A 80 10.01 -5.46 1.21
C SER A 80 11.34 -4.83 0.76
N ALA A 81 11.34 -3.55 0.41
CA ALA A 81 12.51 -2.80 -0.03
C ALA A 81 13.41 -2.39 1.15
N PHE A 82 12.87 -1.60 2.09
CA PHE A 82 13.65 -1.02 3.20
C PHE A 82 13.84 -2.01 4.35
N GLY A 83 12.83 -2.83 4.63
CA GLY A 83 12.74 -3.65 5.83
C GLY A 83 11.93 -2.96 6.92
N PHE A 84 11.44 -3.75 7.88
CA PHE A 84 10.47 -3.31 8.89
C PHE A 84 10.97 -2.16 9.78
N PHE A 85 12.21 -2.22 10.27
CA PHE A 85 12.75 -1.19 11.18
C PHE A 85 12.98 0.17 10.49
N GLU A 86 13.53 0.17 9.27
CA GLU A 86 13.73 1.42 8.51
C GLU A 86 12.39 2.04 8.08
N TYR A 87 11.38 1.21 7.80
CA TYR A 87 10.02 1.68 7.55
C TYR A 87 9.45 2.45 8.74
N LEU A 88 9.54 1.87 9.94
CA LEU A 88 9.03 2.46 11.18
C LEU A 88 9.85 3.65 11.68
N ARG A 89 11.06 3.89 11.14
CA ARG A 89 11.85 5.06 11.53
C ARG A 89 11.37 6.35 10.88
N ASN A 90 10.65 6.25 9.75
CA ASN A 90 10.12 7.41 9.04
C ASN A 90 8.67 7.68 9.44
N PRO A 91 8.35 8.82 10.07
CA PRO A 91 7.00 9.13 10.53
C PRO A 91 5.96 9.17 9.41
N TYR A 92 6.34 9.58 8.19
CA TYR A 92 5.43 9.59 7.04
C TYR A 92 5.00 8.17 6.65
N ASN A 93 5.93 7.22 6.63
CA ASN A 93 5.62 5.82 6.35
C ASN A 93 4.77 5.18 7.46
N ILE A 94 5.01 5.57 8.72
CA ILE A 94 4.16 5.12 9.84
C ILE A 94 2.73 5.61 9.65
N PHE A 95 2.55 6.88 9.29
CA PHE A 95 1.23 7.47 9.04
C PHE A 95 0.49 6.74 7.91
N ASP A 96 1.15 6.52 6.77
CA ASP A 96 0.57 5.77 5.64
C ASP A 96 0.19 4.33 6.07
N GLY A 97 1.05 3.67 6.85
CA GLY A 97 0.81 2.33 7.36
C GLY A 97 -0.38 2.25 8.32
N ILE A 98 -0.55 3.24 9.20
CA ILE A 98 -1.71 3.32 10.10
C ILE A 98 -3.00 3.45 9.31
N ILE A 99 -3.04 4.30 8.28
CA ILE A 99 -4.23 4.46 7.43
C ILE A 99 -4.61 3.12 6.78
N VAL A 100 -3.63 2.40 6.24
CA VAL A 100 -3.87 1.07 5.64
C VAL A 100 -4.40 0.09 6.67
N ILE A 101 -3.83 0.05 7.88
CA ILE A 101 -4.28 -0.84 8.97
C ILE A 101 -5.73 -0.53 9.37
N ILE A 102 -6.08 0.76 9.52
CA ILE A 102 -7.47 1.16 9.85
C ILE A 102 -8.44 0.69 8.76
N ARG A 103 -8.09 0.87 7.48
CA ARG A 103 -8.92 0.43 6.35
C ARG A 103 -9.07 -1.09 6.32
N PHE A 104 -7.99 -1.82 6.60
CA PHE A 104 -8.02 -3.28 6.69
C PHE A 104 -8.91 -3.78 7.83
N VAL A 105 -8.81 -3.17 9.01
CA VAL A 105 -9.67 -3.50 10.17
C VAL A 105 -11.13 -3.24 9.86
N SER A 106 -11.45 -2.10 9.24
CA SER A 106 -12.82 -1.76 8.82
C SER A 106 -13.37 -2.76 7.82
N PHE A 107 -12.57 -3.17 6.83
CA PHE A 107 -12.96 -4.19 5.86
C PHE A 107 -13.16 -5.58 6.51
N CYS A 108 -12.27 -5.99 7.41
CA CYS A 108 -12.43 -7.23 8.15
C CYS A 108 -13.68 -7.22 9.03
N TYR A 109 -14.00 -6.09 9.67
CA TYR A 109 -15.21 -5.94 10.47
C TYR A 109 -16.48 -6.13 9.60
N PHE A 110 -16.53 -5.50 8.42
CA PHE A 110 -17.64 -5.64 7.48
C PHE A 110 -17.83 -7.07 6.94
N ILE A 111 -16.75 -7.87 6.84
CA ILE A 111 -16.86 -9.28 6.43
C ILE A 111 -17.39 -10.17 7.56
N PHE A 112 -17.10 -9.83 8.82
CA PHE A 112 -17.36 -10.70 9.96
C PHE A 112 -18.69 -10.43 10.68
N VAL A 113 -19.35 -9.30 10.38
CA VAL A 113 -20.64 -8.87 10.92
C VAL A 113 -21.67 -8.85 9.80
#